data_AF-A0AAN7LSJ3-F1
#
_entry.id   AF-A0AAN7LSJ3-F1
#
_cell.length_a   1.000
_cell.length_b   1.000
_cell.length_c   1.000
_cell.angle_alpha   90.00
_cell.angle_beta   90.00
_cell.angle_gamma   90.00
#
_symmetry.space_group_name_H-M   'P 1'
#
loop_
_entity.id
_entity.type
_entity.pdbx_description
1 polymer ?
#
loop_
_entity_poly.entity_id
_entity_poly.type
_entity_poly.pdbx_seq_one_letter_code
_entity_poly.pdbx_strand_id
1 'polypeptide(L)'
;MASWIEKAGSILFQEEIKKMTFEILVKVLMSVGPGKELEILRRDFEEFIKGLICLPIKLPGTRLYKSLKAKERLLKVVERIVEERNFLIEKSDGNGSIKDILDLLLRDMDEPNERRHISSNLICGNIIEMMIPGEETVPTA
;
A
#
# COMPACT_ATOMS: atom_id res chain seq x y z
N MET A 1 -20.45 -5.81 3.53
CA MET A 1 -21.85 -6.03 3.10
C MET A 1 -22.90 -5.50 4.09
N ALA A 2 -22.79 -5.68 5.40
CA ALA A 2 -23.84 -5.27 6.36
C ALA A 2 -24.16 -3.76 6.39
N SER A 3 -23.17 -2.88 6.17
CA SER A 3 -23.35 -1.42 6.22
C SER A 3 -24.15 -0.81 5.06
N TRP A 4 -24.42 -1.57 3.99
CA TRP A 4 -25.01 -1.04 2.74
C TRP A 4 -26.52 -0.86 2.87
N ILE A 5 -27.15 -1.66 3.74
CA ILE A 5 -28.60 -1.65 3.96
C ILE A 5 -29.03 -0.52 4.90
N GLU A 6 -28.14 -0.05 5.79
CA GLU A 6 -28.45 1.01 6.75
C GLU A 6 -28.34 2.43 6.17
N LYS A 7 -27.64 2.63 5.06
CA LYS A 7 -27.51 3.95 4.40
C LYS A 7 -28.49 4.09 3.25
N ALA A 8 -29.73 4.44 3.58
CA ALA A 8 -30.75 4.90 2.65
C ALA A 8 -30.42 6.29 2.06
N GLY A 9 -29.36 6.37 1.25
CA GLY A 9 -28.96 7.53 0.49
C GLY A 9 -28.36 7.10 -0.84
N SER A 10 -28.28 7.99 -1.83
CA SER A 10 -27.63 7.71 -3.11
C SER A 10 -26.17 7.30 -2.85
N ILE A 11 -25.89 6.00 -2.90
CA ILE A 11 -24.54 5.46 -2.77
C ILE A 11 -23.85 5.68 -4.12
N LEU A 12 -22.74 6.41 -4.10
CA LEU A 12 -21.83 6.48 -5.24
C LEU A 12 -21.11 5.12 -5.33
N PHE A 13 -21.73 4.21 -6.08
CA PHE A 13 -21.31 2.80 -6.22
C PHE A 13 -19.81 2.65 -6.53
N GLN A 14 -19.27 3.55 -7.36
CA GLN A 14 -17.86 3.57 -7.71
C GLN A 14 -16.92 3.85 -6.52
N GLU A 15 -17.30 4.74 -5.60
CA GLU A 15 -16.47 5.05 -4.43
C GLU A 15 -16.43 3.87 -3.45
N GLU A 16 -17.56 3.18 -3.27
CA GLU A 16 -17.62 2.01 -2.40
C GLU A 16 -16.88 0.80 -2.98
N ILE A 17 -16.93 0.58 -4.30
CA ILE A 17 -16.09 -0.43 -4.95
C ILE A 17 -14.62 -0.09 -4.78
N LYS A 18 -14.21 1.16 -5.03
CA LYS A 18 -12.81 1.57 -4.89
C LYS A 18 -12.27 1.29 -3.49
N LYS A 19 -13.04 1.63 -2.45
CA LYS A 19 -12.66 1.32 -1.06
C LYS A 19 -12.52 -0.19 -0.82
N MET A 20 -13.49 -0.97 -1.28
CA MET A 20 -13.48 -2.42 -1.12
C MET A 20 -12.31 -3.09 -1.85
N THR A 21 -12.06 -2.71 -3.10
CA THR A 21 -10.94 -3.20 -3.89
C THR A 21 -9.60 -2.82 -3.26
N PHE A 22 -9.48 -1.58 -2.76
CA PHE A 22 -8.27 -1.14 -2.07
C PHE A 22 -7.99 -1.97 -0.81
N GLU A 23 -9.02 -2.24 0.00
CA GLU A 23 -8.92 -3.11 1.17
C GLU A 23 -8.41 -4.51 0.78
N ILE A 24 -9.00 -5.12 -0.25
CA ILE A 24 -8.60 -6.45 -0.74
C ILE A 24 -7.14 -6.42 -1.20
N LEU A 25 -6.75 -5.41 -1.98
CA LEU A 25 -5.40 -5.25 -2.52
C LEU A 25 -4.36 -5.14 -1.41
N VAL A 26 -4.59 -4.25 -0.44
CA VAL A 26 -3.70 -4.06 0.71
C VAL A 26 -3.62 -5.32 1.57
N LYS A 27 -4.73 -6.04 1.74
CA LYS A 27 -4.76 -7.31 2.45
C LYS A 27 -3.97 -8.42 1.74
N VAL A 28 -4.04 -8.50 0.41
CA VAL A 28 -3.26 -9.47 -0.39
C VAL A 28 -1.78 -9.14 -0.38
N LEU A 29 -1.42 -7.85 -0.43
CA LEU A 29 -0.02 -7.41 -0.48
C LEU A 29 0.69 -7.53 0.87
N MET A 30 0.02 -7.17 1.97
CA MET A 30 0.67 -6.95 3.27
C MET A 30 -0.11 -7.51 4.47
N SER A 31 -1.22 -8.23 4.26
CA SER A 31 -2.12 -8.73 5.33
C SER A 31 -2.69 -7.64 6.25
N VAL A 32 -2.70 -6.38 5.83
CA VAL A 32 -3.30 -5.28 6.60
C VAL A 32 -4.83 -5.34 6.48
N GLY A 33 -5.51 -5.34 7.62
CA GLY A 33 -6.98 -5.37 7.70
C GLY A 33 -7.63 -3.99 7.86
N PRO A 34 -8.98 -3.95 7.97
CA PRO A 34 -9.71 -2.71 8.22
C PRO A 34 -9.23 -2.00 9.48
N GLY A 35 -8.98 -0.70 9.37
CA GLY A 35 -8.54 0.11 10.50
C GLY A 35 -7.89 1.42 10.08
N LYS A 36 -7.30 2.10 11.07
CA LYS A 36 -6.65 3.41 10.88
C LYS A 36 -5.50 3.35 9.87
N GLU A 37 -4.75 2.26 9.85
CA GLU A 37 -3.62 2.07 8.93
C GLU A 37 -4.08 1.96 7.47
N LEU A 38 -5.11 1.15 7.21
CA LEU A 38 -5.72 1.04 5.88
C LEU A 38 -6.24 2.40 5.38
N GLU A 39 -6.89 3.19 6.24
CA GLU A 39 -7.38 4.52 5.87
C GLU A 39 -6.25 5.51 5.55
N ILE A 40 -5.13 5.43 6.26
CA ILE A 40 -3.94 6.26 5.98
C ILE A 40 -3.36 5.85 4.62
N LEU A 41 -3.16 4.55 4.39
CA LEU A 41 -2.68 4.01 3.12
C LEU A 41 -3.59 4.46 1.97
N ARG A 42 -4.91 4.30 2.10
CA ARG A 42 -5.88 4.69 1.07
C ARG A 42 -5.78 6.17 0.73
N ARG A 43 -5.83 7.04 1.75
CA ARG A 43 -5.79 8.49 1.54
C ARG A 43 -4.48 8.94 0.88
N ASP A 44 -3.35 8.43 1.34
CA ASP A 44 -2.05 8.82 0.78
C ASP A 44 -1.84 8.20 -0.60
N PHE A 45 -2.39 7.02 -0.88
CA PHE A 45 -2.38 6.42 -2.20
C PHE A 45 -3.23 7.19 -3.21
N GLU A 46 -4.46 7.57 -2.84
CA GLU A 46 -5.32 8.43 -3.66
C GLU A 46 -4.67 9.77 -4.01
N GLU A 47 -3.89 10.37 -3.10
CA GLU A 47 -3.15 11.61 -3.39
C GLU A 47 -1.90 11.34 -4.23
N PHE A 48 -1.26 10.19 -4.06
CA PHE A 48 -0.11 9.76 -4.87
C PHE A 48 -0.50 9.57 -6.35
N ILE A 49 -1.56 8.81 -6.64
CA ILE A 49 -1.98 8.51 -8.02
C ILE A 49 -2.37 9.75 -8.81
N LYS A 50 -2.89 10.80 -8.15
CA LYS A 50 -3.17 12.10 -8.79
C LYS A 50 -1.93 12.70 -9.47
N GLY A 51 -0.73 12.43 -8.94
CA GLY A 51 0.52 12.91 -9.52
C GLY A 51 1.01 12.16 -10.75
N LEU A 52 0.48 10.97 -11.05
CA LEU A 52 0.86 10.19 -12.22
C LEU A 52 0.42 10.88 -13.53
N ILE A 53 -0.72 11.56 -13.50
CA ILE A 53 -1.27 12.31 -14.63
C ILE A 53 -1.35 13.80 -14.25
N CYS A 54 -0.19 14.45 -14.16
CA CYS A 54 -0.12 15.89 -13.86
C CYS A 54 1.03 16.58 -14.60
N LEU A 55 1.00 17.92 -14.60
CA LEU A 55 2.12 18.71 -15.13
C LEU A 55 3.37 18.49 -14.26
N PRO A 56 4.56 18.30 -14.85
CA PRO A 56 5.79 17.94 -14.15
C PRO A 56 6.44 19.14 -13.41
N ILE A 57 5.65 19.91 -12.66
CA ILE A 57 6.07 21.12 -11.96
C ILE A 57 6.10 20.85 -10.46
N LYS A 58 7.30 20.75 -9.89
CA LYS A 58 7.52 20.48 -8.45
C LYS A 58 7.62 21.80 -7.66
N LEU A 59 6.48 22.44 -7.42
CA LEU A 59 6.39 23.63 -6.56
C LEU A 59 5.41 23.38 -5.41
N PRO A 60 5.64 23.96 -4.21
CA PRO A 60 4.70 23.83 -3.10
C PRO A 60 3.28 24.19 -3.53
N GLY A 61 2.32 23.31 -3.26
CA GLY A 61 0.92 23.48 -3.64
C GLY A 61 0.51 22.82 -4.97
N THR A 62 1.46 22.46 -5.85
CA THR A 62 1.13 21.74 -7.09
C THR A 62 0.72 20.29 -6.82
N ARG A 63 0.03 19.68 -7.80
CA ARG A 63 -0.39 18.28 -7.73
C ARG A 63 0.81 17.33 -7.62
N LEU A 64 1.86 17.56 -8.40
CA LEU A 64 3.09 16.77 -8.32
C LEU A 64 3.73 16.86 -6.93
N TYR A 65 3.82 18.06 -6.35
CA TYR A 65 4.40 18.24 -5.02
C TYR A 65 3.61 17.46 -3.95
N LYS A 66 2.28 17.55 -3.97
CA LYS A 66 1.42 16.83 -3.02
C LYS A 66 1.52 15.31 -3.19
N SER A 67 1.51 14.82 -4.43
CA SER A 67 1.68 13.40 -4.75
C SER A 67 3.02 12.85 -4.26
N LEU A 68 4.13 13.57 -4.50
CA LEU A 68 5.44 13.16 -3.99
C LEU A 68 5.47 13.11 -2.46
N LYS A 69 4.83 14.08 -1.78
CA LYS A 69 4.68 14.03 -0.32
C LYS A 69 3.79 12.89 0.16
N ALA A 70 2.80 12.49 -0.62
CA ALA A 70 1.98 11.33 -0.32
C ALA A 70 2.78 10.03 -0.49
N LYS A 71 3.57 9.91 -1.57
CA LYS A 71 4.52 8.80 -1.76
C LYS A 71 5.51 8.66 -0.61
N GLU A 72 6.09 9.77 -0.14
CA GLU A 72 6.98 9.76 1.04
C GLU A 72 6.27 9.22 2.30
N ARG A 73 4.97 9.52 2.49
CA ARG A 73 4.20 9.00 3.62
C ARG A 73 3.84 7.53 3.47
N LEU A 74 3.47 7.10 2.26
CA LEU A 74 3.23 5.68 1.96
C LEU A 74 4.46 4.83 2.27
N LEU A 75 5.62 5.26 1.77
CA LEU A 75 6.89 4.56 2.01
C LEU A 75 7.14 4.36 3.51
N LYS A 76 6.91 5.40 4.34
CA LYS A 76 7.09 5.29 5.81
C LYS A 76 6.10 4.35 6.50
N VAL A 77 4.90 4.15 5.93
CA VAL A 77 3.94 3.18 6.48
C VAL A 77 4.38 1.77 6.09
N VAL A 78 4.70 1.54 4.81
CA VAL A 78 5.13 0.23 4.32
C VAL A 78 6.45 -0.19 4.95
N GLU A 79 7.41 0.72 5.12
CA GLU A 79 8.70 0.47 5.78
C GLU A 79 8.51 -0.01 7.22
N ARG A 80 7.59 0.59 7.96
CA ARG A 80 7.25 0.14 9.31
C ARG A 80 6.66 -1.27 9.32
N ILE A 81 5.75 -1.56 8.38
CA ILE A 81 5.16 -2.90 8.25
C ILE A 81 6.26 -3.94 7.93
N VAL A 82 7.19 -3.60 7.04
CA VAL A 82 8.36 -4.43 6.69
C VAL A 82 9.24 -4.68 7.92
N GLU A 83 9.58 -3.64 8.69
CA GLU A 83 10.38 -3.74 9.90
C GLU A 83 9.72 -4.63 10.96
N GLU A 84 8.42 -4.44 11.21
CA GLU A 84 7.63 -5.27 12.12
C GLU A 84 7.62 -6.74 11.67
N ARG A 85 7.48 -7.00 10.36
CA ARG A 85 7.49 -8.36 9.80
C ARG A 85 8.85 -9.03 9.96
N ASN A 86 9.94 -8.32 9.64
CA ASN A 86 11.30 -8.83 9.80
C ASN A 86 11.60 -9.20 11.25
N PHE A 87 11.21 -8.36 12.21
CA PHE A 87 11.38 -8.65 13.63
C PHE A 87 10.63 -9.92 14.07
N LEU A 88 9.44 -10.17 13.52
CA LEU A 88 8.69 -11.40 13.79
C LEU A 88 9.37 -12.65 13.18
N ILE A 89 9.94 -12.53 11.98
CA ILE A 89 10.66 -13.63 11.31
C ILE A 89 11.93 -14.00 12.08
N GLU A 90 12.72 -13.02 12.53
CA GLU A 90 13.91 -13.24 13.34
C GLU A 90 13.60 -13.96 14.66
N LYS A 91 12.41 -13.74 15.22
CA LYS A 91 11.97 -14.40 16.46
C LYS A 91 11.41 -15.81 16.28
N SER A 92 11.05 -16.24 15.06
CA SER A 92 10.36 -17.52 14.81
C SER A 92 11.21 -18.56 14.04
N ASP A 93 12.54 -18.49 14.15
CA ASP A 93 13.50 -19.36 13.45
C ASP A 93 13.32 -19.38 11.91
N GLY A 94 12.77 -18.33 11.32
CA GLY A 94 12.61 -18.20 9.86
C GLY A 94 11.64 -19.18 9.18
N ASN A 95 11.04 -20.13 9.92
CA ASN A 95 10.21 -21.20 9.36
C ASN A 95 8.71 -20.88 9.30
N GLY A 96 8.35 -19.60 9.20
CA GLY A 96 6.94 -19.20 9.02
C GLY A 96 6.37 -19.73 7.70
N SER A 97 5.04 -19.80 7.57
CA SER A 97 4.39 -19.94 6.25
C SER A 97 4.33 -18.58 5.56
N ILE A 98 4.42 -18.53 4.23
CA ILE A 98 4.12 -17.34 3.43
C ILE A 98 2.62 -17.02 3.60
N LYS A 99 2.30 -15.78 3.95
CA LYS A 99 0.90 -15.34 4.11
C LYS A 99 0.47 -14.33 3.05
N ASP A 100 1.40 -13.52 2.56
CA ASP A 100 1.16 -12.43 1.61
C ASP A 100 2.36 -12.21 0.67
N ILE A 101 2.22 -11.26 -0.25
CA ILE A 101 3.28 -10.91 -1.21
C ILE A 101 4.49 -10.28 -0.50
N LEU A 102 4.27 -9.54 0.59
CA LEU A 102 5.37 -9.02 1.39
C LEU A 102 6.25 -10.14 1.94
N ASP A 103 5.68 -11.22 2.49
CA ASP A 103 6.45 -12.39 2.95
C ASP A 103 7.26 -13.03 1.81
N LEU A 104 6.74 -13.04 0.59
CA LEU A 104 7.47 -13.53 -0.60
C LEU A 104 8.68 -12.65 -0.90
N LEU A 105 8.48 -11.32 -0.96
CA LEU A 105 9.53 -10.36 -1.25
C LEU A 105 10.64 -10.35 -0.19
N LEU A 106 10.29 -10.55 1.08
CA LEU A 106 11.28 -10.59 2.16
C LEU A 106 12.19 -11.83 2.08
N ARG A 107 11.65 -12.98 1.67
CA ARG A 107 12.44 -14.21 1.50
C ARG A 107 13.37 -14.18 0.31
N ASP A 108 12.91 -13.60 -0.80
CA ASP A 108 13.68 -13.50 -2.04
C ASP A 108 14.93 -12.64 -1.88
N MET A 109 14.88 -11.66 -0.95
CA MET A 109 15.91 -10.64 -0.77
C MET A 109 16.83 -10.86 0.44
N ASP A 110 16.82 -12.05 1.05
CA ASP A 110 17.56 -12.38 2.27
C ASP A 110 19.06 -12.69 1.99
N GLU A 111 19.74 -11.79 1.26
CA GLU A 111 21.20 -11.82 1.05
C GLU A 111 21.95 -11.04 2.17
N PRO A 112 23.19 -11.44 2.55
CA PRO A 112 23.79 -11.02 3.81
C PRO A 112 24.16 -9.51 3.90
N ASN A 113 23.60 -8.90 4.95
CA ASN A 113 24.11 -7.91 5.90
C ASN A 113 24.44 -6.46 5.51
N GLU A 114 24.62 -6.07 4.24
CA GLU A 114 24.73 -4.63 3.88
C GLU A 114 23.63 -4.14 2.93
N ARG A 115 22.95 -5.06 2.22
CA ARG A 115 21.86 -4.73 1.31
C ARG A 115 20.49 -4.63 1.98
N ARG A 116 20.33 -4.96 3.27
CA ARG A 116 18.99 -5.04 3.91
C ARG A 116 18.22 -3.71 3.90
N HIS A 117 18.84 -2.57 4.18
CA HIS A 117 18.16 -1.27 4.11
C HIS A 117 17.85 -0.81 2.68
N ILE A 118 18.73 -1.14 1.73
CA ILE A 118 18.50 -0.87 0.31
C ILE A 118 17.35 -1.77 -0.19
N SER A 119 17.35 -3.04 0.24
CA SER A 119 16.32 -4.03 -0.03
C SER A 119 14.97 -3.60 0.55
N SER A 120 14.91 -3.11 1.80
CA SER A 120 13.65 -2.61 2.39
C SER A 120 13.03 -1.49 1.56
N ASN A 121 13.84 -0.52 1.11
CA ASN A 121 13.36 0.56 0.23
C ASN A 121 12.85 0.03 -1.12
N LEU A 122 13.52 -0.96 -1.69
CA LEU A 122 13.10 -1.61 -2.94
C LEU A 122 11.80 -2.41 -2.73
N ILE A 123 11.66 -3.15 -1.64
CA ILE A 123 10.44 -3.89 -1.28
C ILE A 123 9.28 -2.91 -1.09
N CYS A 124 9.49 -1.82 -0.35
CA CYS A 124 8.48 -0.78 -0.16
C CYS A 124 8.06 -0.15 -1.49
N GLY A 125 9.03 0.13 -2.36
CA GLY A 125 8.79 0.63 -3.72
C GLY A 125 7.95 -0.34 -4.54
N ASN A 126 8.34 -1.62 -4.59
CA ASN A 126 7.66 -2.67 -5.34
C ASN A 126 6.21 -2.86 -4.86
N ILE A 127 5.97 -2.85 -3.54
CA ILE A 127 4.60 -2.94 -3.00
C ILE A 127 3.74 -1.76 -3.47
N ILE A 128 4.25 -0.53 -3.38
CA ILE A 128 3.50 0.66 -3.84
C ILE A 128 3.25 0.61 -5.35
N GLU A 129 4.22 0.13 -6.13
CA GLU A 129 4.08 -0.03 -7.58
C GLU A 129 3.02 -1.09 -7.94
N MET A 130 2.98 -2.20 -7.21
CA MET A 130 1.93 -3.23 -7.38
C MET A 130 0.53 -2.73 -7.02
N MET A 131 0.41 -1.67 -6.21
CA MET A 131 -0.89 -1.06 -5.90
C MET A 131 -1.48 -0.26 -7.08
N ILE A 132 -0.64 0.25 -7.99
CA ILE A 132 -1.08 1.12 -9.11
C ILE A 132 -2.03 0.40 -10.08
N PRO A 133 -1.71 -0.81 -10.60
CA PRO A 133 -2.63 -1.52 -11.48
C PRO A 133 -3.94 -1.88 -10.79
N GLY A 134 -3.89 -2.32 -9.52
CA GLY A 134 -5.03 -2.82 -8.77
C GLY A 134 -6.12 -1.77 -8.51
N GLU A 135 -5.76 -0.50 -8.37
CA GLU A 135 -6.72 0.58 -8.12
C GLU A 135 -7.30 1.20 -9.40
N GLU A 136 -6.55 1.19 -10.51
CA GLU A 136 -7.01 1.78 -11.78
C GLU A 136 -7.84 0.79 -12.62
N THR A 137 -7.48 -0.50 -12.65
CA THR A 137 -8.12 -1.50 -13.55
C THR A 137 -9.33 -2.21 -12.95
N VAL A 138 -9.36 -2.49 -11.65
CA VAL A 138 -10.42 -3.32 -11.05
C VAL A 138 -11.75 -2.57 -10.85
N PRO A 139 -11.77 -1.29 -10.43
CA PRO A 139 -13.03 -0.53 -10.30
C PRO A 139 -13.62 -0.06 -11.64
N THR A 140 -12.87 -0.17 -12.74
CA THR A 140 -13.23 0.34 -14.06
C THR A 140 -13.65 -0.78 -15.03
N ALA A 141 -13.35 -2.05 -14.70
CA ALA A 141 -13.76 -3.24 -15.44
C ALA A 141 -15.18 -3.67 -15.09
#